data_AF-A0A161M611-F1
#
_entry.id   AF-A0A161M611-F1
#
_cell.length_a   1.000
_cell.length_b   1.000
_cell.length_c   1.000
_cell.angle_alpha   90.00
_cell.angle_beta   90.00
_cell.angle_gamma   90.00
#
_symmetry.space_group_name_H-M   'P 1'
#
loop_
_entity.id
_entity.type
_entity.pdbx_description
1 polymer ?
#
loop_
_entity_poly.entity_id
_entity_poly.type
_entity_poly.pdbx_seq_one_letter_code
_entity_poly.pdbx_strand_id
1 'polypeptide(L)'
;MTEHATDYTNIAMDHSQLYLALAFFEEDEDRLCKMLKRRLDILKNVVKNLNPTYYLDVCRELWMSLGQICTDMIEIKSKKVRISSLPTTHQIVKINTLVEEGVNYYISFIKSFIDK
;
A
#
# COMPACT_ATOMS: atom_id res chain seq x y z
N MET A 1 12.65 6.27 -24.52
CA MET A 1 11.67 6.86 -23.57
C MET A 1 11.09 5.83 -22.59
N THR A 2 11.09 4.53 -22.87
CA THR A 2 10.64 3.46 -21.95
C THR A 2 11.62 3.14 -20.81
N GLU A 3 12.91 3.35 -21.03
CA GLU A 3 13.98 3.05 -20.07
C GLU A 3 13.81 3.82 -18.75
N HIS A 4 13.62 5.14 -18.80
CA HIS A 4 13.47 5.97 -17.60
C HIS A 4 12.23 5.65 -16.74
N ALA A 5 11.13 5.19 -17.35
CA ALA A 5 9.93 4.78 -16.62
C ALA A 5 10.16 3.46 -15.87
N THR A 6 10.90 2.54 -16.51
CA THR A 6 11.30 1.27 -15.90
C THR A 6 12.30 1.52 -14.76
N ASP A 7 13.32 2.35 -14.98
CA ASP A 7 14.30 2.71 -13.96
C ASP A 7 13.66 3.35 -12.74
N TYR A 8 12.79 4.34 -12.95
CA TYR A 8 12.06 5.01 -11.87
C TYR A 8 11.21 4.02 -11.08
N THR A 9 10.54 3.08 -11.76
CA THR A 9 9.72 2.07 -11.12
C THR A 9 10.56 1.13 -10.26
N ASN A 10 11.70 0.66 -10.78
CA ASN A 10 12.61 -0.20 -10.03
C ASN A 10 13.15 0.51 -8.78
N ILE A 11 13.61 1.76 -8.91
CA ILE A 11 14.09 2.56 -7.78
C ILE A 11 13.00 2.73 -6.72
N ALA A 12 11.76 3.00 -7.14
CA ALA A 12 10.65 3.16 -6.21
C ALA A 12 10.27 1.82 -5.52
N MET A 13 10.36 0.70 -6.23
CA MET A 13 10.16 -0.62 -5.66
C MET A 13 11.25 -0.95 -4.65
N ASP A 14 12.52 -0.71 -4.96
CA ASP A 14 13.65 -0.90 -4.04
C ASP A 14 13.51 -0.05 -2.77
N HIS A 15 13.09 1.22 -2.93
CA HIS A 15 12.85 2.09 -1.78
C HIS A 15 11.68 1.60 -0.91
N SER A 16 10.63 1.05 -1.53
CA SER A 16 9.54 0.40 -0.79
C SER A 16 10.00 -0.88 -0.07
N GLN A 17 10.87 -1.68 -0.70
CA GLN A 17 11.43 -2.89 -0.09
C GLN A 17 12.37 -2.58 1.08
N LEU A 18 13.15 -1.49 1.00
CA LEU A 18 13.94 -1.01 2.12
C LEU A 18 13.07 -0.74 3.35
N TYR A 19 11.94 -0.06 3.21
CA TYR A 19 11.02 0.16 4.33
C TYR A 19 10.37 -1.13 4.83
N LEU A 20 10.16 -2.14 3.98
CA LEU A 20 9.69 -3.46 4.43
C LEU A 20 10.75 -4.15 5.29
N ALA A 21 12.00 -4.13 4.85
CA ALA A 21 13.11 -4.70 5.61
C ALA A 21 13.30 -3.99 6.96
N LEU A 22 13.17 -2.66 7.00
CA LEU A 22 13.21 -1.90 8.26
C LEU A 22 12.02 -2.20 9.17
N ALA A 23 10.81 -2.34 8.59
CA ALA A 23 9.59 -2.64 9.32
C ALA A 23 9.65 -3.97 10.07
N PHE A 24 10.35 -4.97 9.54
CA PHE A 24 10.54 -6.27 10.19
C PHE A 24 11.20 -6.16 11.58
N PHE A 25 12.09 -5.19 11.77
CA PHE A 25 12.81 -4.98 13.03
C PHE A 25 12.18 -3.92 13.94
N GLU A 26 11.04 -3.34 13.56
CA GLU A 26 10.40 -2.27 14.32
C GLU A 26 9.33 -2.84 15.26
N GLU A 27 9.56 -2.67 16.57
CA GLU A 27 8.64 -3.13 17.62
C GLU A 27 7.54 -2.11 17.93
N ASP A 28 7.80 -0.82 17.70
CA ASP A 28 6.81 0.23 17.93
C ASP A 28 5.78 0.25 16.79
N GLU A 29 4.55 -0.16 17.11
CA GLU A 29 3.45 -0.25 16.13
C GLU A 29 3.15 1.09 15.42
N ASP A 30 3.39 2.25 16.05
CA ASP A 30 3.19 3.55 15.40
C ASP A 30 4.28 3.86 14.37
N ARG A 31 5.53 3.54 14.68
CA ARG A 31 6.65 3.63 13.74
C ARG A 31 6.51 2.63 12.61
N LEU A 32 6.11 1.40 12.91
CA LEU A 32 5.79 0.38 11.91
C LEU A 32 4.71 0.88 10.94
N CYS A 33 3.60 1.41 11.46
CA CYS A 33 2.55 2.04 10.65
C CYS A 33 3.08 3.20 9.77
N LYS A 34 4.03 4.01 10.26
CA LYS A 34 4.63 5.10 9.49
C LYS A 34 5.52 4.56 8.35
N MET A 35 6.27 3.48 8.58
CA MET A 35 7.06 2.83 7.54
C MET A 35 6.16 2.24 6.45
N LEU A 36 5.09 1.54 6.84
CA LEU A 36 4.07 1.04 5.90
C LEU A 36 3.42 2.17 5.11
N LYS A 37 3.10 3.30 5.76
CA LYS A 37 2.55 4.48 5.06
C LYS A 37 3.52 5.05 4.02
N ARG A 38 4.82 5.09 4.32
CA ARG A 38 5.83 5.53 3.34
C ARG A 38 5.89 4.61 2.13
N ARG A 39 5.83 3.29 2.35
CA ARG A 39 5.71 2.30 1.25
C ARG A 39 4.48 2.55 0.41
N LEU A 40 3.33 2.73 1.06
CA LEU A 40 2.05 3.01 0.39
C LEU A 40 2.17 4.25 -0.51
N ASP A 41 2.73 5.35 0.01
CA ASP A 41 2.86 6.61 -0.74
C ASP A 41 3.80 6.50 -1.95
N ILE A 42 4.93 5.80 -1.79
CA ILE A 42 5.88 5.55 -2.88
C ILE A 42 5.18 4.78 -4.01
N LEU A 43 4.60 3.62 -3.68
CA LEU A 43 3.99 2.74 -4.68
C LEU A 43 2.73 3.36 -5.31
N LYS A 44 1.93 4.10 -4.52
CA LYS A 44 0.74 4.82 -5.01
C LYS A 44 1.13 5.87 -6.05
N ASN A 45 2.27 6.54 -5.85
CA ASN A 45 2.79 7.49 -6.83
C ASN A 45 3.25 6.80 -8.11
N VAL A 46 3.87 5.62 -8.04
CA VAL A 46 4.25 4.86 -9.24
C VAL A 46 3.01 4.45 -10.04
N VAL A 47 2.06 3.76 -9.41
CA VAL A 47 0.91 3.19 -10.14
C VAL A 47 -0.01 4.26 -10.74
N LYS A 48 -0.05 5.47 -10.15
CA LYS A 48 -0.81 6.62 -10.67
C LYS A 48 -0.20 7.18 -11.97
N ASN A 49 1.11 7.09 -12.13
CA ASN A 49 1.84 7.70 -13.25
C ASN A 49 2.27 6.67 -14.31
N LEU A 50 2.18 5.37 -14.01
CA LEU A 50 2.49 4.30 -14.95
C LEU A 50 1.35 4.13 -15.97
N ASN A 51 1.68 3.92 -17.24
CA ASN A 51 0.68 3.60 -18.26
C ASN A 51 0.33 2.10 -18.18
N PRO A 52 -0.90 1.72 -17.78
CA PRO A 52 -1.27 0.32 -17.59
C PRO A 52 -1.25 -0.50 -18.89
N THR A 53 -1.33 0.11 -20.07
CA THR A 53 -1.28 -0.61 -21.36
C THR A 53 0.09 -1.23 -21.61
N TYR A 54 1.17 -0.53 -21.22
CA TYR A 54 2.55 -0.98 -21.44
C TYR A 54 3.15 -1.71 -20.24
N TYR A 55 2.66 -1.44 -19.04
CA TYR A 55 3.23 -1.94 -17.79
C TYR A 55 2.20 -2.70 -16.94
N LEU A 56 1.27 -3.42 -17.57
CA LEU A 56 0.13 -4.00 -16.87
C LEU A 56 0.54 -4.97 -15.75
N ASP A 57 1.57 -5.77 -15.96
CA ASP A 57 2.04 -6.73 -14.97
C ASP A 57 2.67 -6.03 -13.76
N VAL A 58 3.42 -4.95 -14.01
CA VAL A 58 3.91 -4.08 -12.93
C VAL A 58 2.75 -3.43 -12.18
N CYS A 59 1.74 -2.91 -12.89
CA CYS A 59 0.55 -2.35 -12.24
C CYS A 59 -0.17 -3.38 -11.36
N ARG A 60 -0.27 -4.64 -11.81
CA ARG A 60 -0.86 -5.75 -11.04
C ARG A 60 -0.08 -6.00 -9.74
N GLU A 61 1.23 -6.10 -9.83
CA GLU A 61 2.09 -6.26 -8.65
C GLU A 61 1.95 -5.09 -7.67
N LEU A 62 1.89 -3.86 -8.19
CA LEU A 62 1.70 -2.66 -7.40
C LEU A 62 0.33 -2.64 -6.72
N TRP A 63 -0.76 -2.93 -7.43
CA TRP A 63 -2.11 -2.98 -6.84
C TRP A 63 -2.22 -4.05 -5.75
N MET A 64 -1.66 -5.24 -5.98
CA MET A 64 -1.64 -6.30 -4.97
C MET A 64 -0.85 -5.87 -3.73
N SER A 65 0.34 -5.28 -3.94
CA SER A 65 1.19 -4.78 -2.84
C SER A 65 0.53 -3.65 -2.06
N LEU A 66 -0.13 -2.71 -2.74
CA LEU A 66 -0.86 -1.60 -2.12
C LEU A 66 -2.03 -2.10 -1.27
N GLY A 67 -2.79 -3.08 -1.78
CA GLY A 67 -3.84 -3.75 -1.02
C GLY A 67 -3.31 -4.40 0.25
N GLN A 68 -2.20 -5.15 0.16
CA GLN A 68 -1.59 -5.83 1.31
C GLN A 68 -1.10 -4.82 2.36
N ILE A 69 -0.43 -3.74 1.94
CA ILE A 69 0.02 -2.69 2.85
C ILE A 69 -1.17 -2.06 3.59
N CYS A 70 -2.29 -1.80 2.90
CA CYS A 70 -3.51 -1.33 3.56
C CYS A 70 -4.01 -2.35 4.59
N THR A 71 -4.07 -3.64 4.25
CA THR A 71 -4.47 -4.71 5.17
C THR A 71 -3.61 -4.75 6.43
N ASP A 72 -2.27 -4.71 6.29
CA ASP A 72 -1.34 -4.71 7.42
C ASP A 72 -1.56 -3.48 8.32
N MET A 73 -1.76 -2.30 7.72
CA MET A 73 -2.05 -1.07 8.47
C MET A 73 -3.42 -1.11 9.17
N ILE A 74 -4.42 -1.74 8.57
CA ILE A 74 -5.75 -1.93 9.17
C ILE A 74 -5.65 -2.83 10.39
N GLU A 75 -4.88 -3.92 10.32
CA GLU A 75 -4.71 -4.85 11.44
C GLU A 75 -4.07 -4.16 12.65
N ILE A 76 -2.94 -3.47 12.43
CA ILE A 76 -2.24 -2.72 13.49
C ILE A 76 -3.17 -1.69 14.12
N LYS A 77 -3.90 -0.91 13.31
CA LYS A 77 -4.79 0.14 13.82
C LYS A 77 -6.01 -0.42 14.53
N SER A 78 -6.58 -1.51 14.01
CA SER A 78 -7.73 -2.19 14.61
C SER A 78 -7.39 -2.79 15.95
N LYS A 79 -6.19 -3.35 16.12
CA LYS A 79 -5.69 -3.83 17.42
C LYS A 79 -5.72 -2.73 18.47
N LYS A 80 -5.18 -1.53 18.15
CA LYS A 80 -5.20 -0.37 19.05
C LYS A 80 -6.62 0.09 19.40
N VAL A 81 -7.52 0.09 18.42
CA VAL A 81 -8.93 0.46 18.63
C VAL A 81 -9.66 -0.55 19.52
N ARG A 82 -9.43 -1.86 19.33
CA ARG A 82 -10.07 -2.92 20.12
C ARG A 82 -9.65 -2.94 21.59
N ILE A 83 -8.41 -2.56 21.88
CA ILE A 83 -7.88 -2.50 23.24
C ILE A 83 -8.30 -1.18 23.95
N SER A 84 -8.66 -0.15 23.18
CA SER A 84 -9.15 1.11 23.72
C SER A 84 -10.58 0.98 24.25
N SER A 85 -10.82 1.42 25.49
CA SER A 85 -12.16 1.44 26.10
C SER A 85 -13.10 2.48 25.47
N LEU A 86 -12.54 3.53 24.83
CA LEU A 86 -13.27 4.57 24.11
C LEU A 86 -12.48 4.94 22.84
N PRO A 87 -12.67 4.22 21.73
CA PRO A 87 -12.07 4.61 20.46
C PRO A 87 -12.68 5.91 19.95
N THR A 88 -11.83 6.82 19.47
CA THR A 88 -12.27 8.10 18.91
C THR A 88 -12.87 7.90 17.51
N THR A 89 -13.82 8.75 17.13
CA THR A 89 -14.38 8.79 15.77
C THR A 89 -13.27 8.91 14.72
N HIS A 90 -12.25 9.72 14.98
CA HIS A 90 -11.11 9.89 14.08
C HIS A 90 -10.33 8.59 13.84
N GLN A 91 -10.13 7.75 14.86
CA GLN A 91 -9.47 6.46 14.70
C GLN A 91 -10.30 5.50 13.84
N ILE A 92 -11.62 5.47 14.05
CA ILE A 92 -12.55 4.63 13.28
C ILE A 92 -12.58 5.08 11.81
N VAL A 93 -12.73 6.38 11.55
CA VAL A 93 -12.74 6.94 10.19
C VAL A 93 -11.44 6.59 9.46
N LYS A 94 -10.29 6.70 10.13
CA LYS A 94 -9.00 6.38 9.53
C LYS A 94 -8.87 4.91 9.12
N ILE A 95 -9.45 3.99 9.90
CA ILE A 95 -9.50 2.56 9.53
C ILE A 95 -10.42 2.37 8.32
N ASN A 96 -11.60 2.97 8.33
CA ASN A 96 -12.56 2.84 7.23
C ASN A 96 -11.98 3.36 5.90
N THR A 97 -11.27 4.51 5.93
CA THR A 97 -10.58 5.03 4.74
C THR A 97 -9.53 4.05 4.22
N LEU A 98 -8.76 3.40 5.10
CA LEU A 98 -7.78 2.39 4.67
C LEU A 98 -8.46 1.14 4.09
N VAL A 99 -9.59 0.71 4.66
CA VAL A 99 -10.38 -0.39 4.12
C VAL A 99 -10.85 -0.07 2.70
N GLU A 100 -11.43 1.11 2.51
CA GLU A 100 -11.90 1.56 1.21
C GLU A 100 -10.76 1.64 0.18
N GLU A 101 -9.61 2.25 0.54
CA GLU A 101 -8.43 2.27 -0.33
C GLU A 101 -7.94 0.85 -0.67
N GLY A 102 -7.80 -0.02 0.33
CA GLY A 102 -7.34 -1.40 0.15
C GLY A 102 -8.25 -2.21 -0.78
N VAL A 103 -9.56 -2.13 -0.56
CA VAL A 103 -10.57 -2.78 -1.43
C VAL A 103 -10.45 -2.28 -2.86
N ASN A 104 -10.32 -0.96 -3.05
CA ASN A 104 -10.17 -0.38 -4.39
C ASN A 104 -8.93 -0.91 -5.12
N TYR A 105 -7.79 -1.07 -4.43
CA TYR A 105 -6.60 -1.67 -5.04
C TYR A 105 -6.82 -3.13 -5.44
N TYR A 106 -7.43 -3.95 -4.59
CA TYR A 106 -7.75 -5.34 -4.94
C TYR A 106 -8.74 -5.43 -6.11
N ILE A 107 -9.74 -4.53 -6.16
CA ILE A 107 -10.65 -4.44 -7.30
C ILE A 107 -9.90 -4.10 -8.58
N SER A 108 -8.98 -3.13 -8.56
CA SER A 108 -8.14 -2.79 -9.71
C SER A 108 -7.30 -3.99 -10.18
N PHE A 109 -6.70 -4.73 -9.24
CA PHE A 109 -5.98 -5.97 -9.52
C PHE A 109 -6.88 -7.00 -10.21
N ILE A 110 -8.04 -7.33 -9.63
CA ILE A 110 -8.96 -8.34 -10.18
C ILE A 110 -9.47 -7.92 -11.56
N LYS A 111 -9.92 -6.67 -11.72
CA LYS A 111 -10.42 -6.14 -12.99
C LYS A 111 -9.39 -6.21 -14.11
N SER A 112 -8.11 -6.11 -13.77
CA SER A 112 -7.03 -6.22 -14.77
C SER A 112 -6.96 -7.59 -15.47
N PHE A 113 -7.67 -8.60 -14.98
CA PHE A 113 -7.75 -9.94 -15.59
C PHE A 113 -9.09 -10.23 -16.29
N ILE A 114 -10.09 -9.36 -16.19
CA ILE A 114 -11.44 -9.62 -16.72
C ILE A 114 -11.51 -9.39 -18.24
N ASP A 115 -10.68 -8.51 -18.80
CA ASP A 115 -10.70 -8.12 -20.21
C ASP A 115 -9.50 -8.64 -21.01
N LYS A 116 -8.89 -9.76 -20.61
CA LYS A 116 -7.78 -10.42 -21.32
C LYS A 116 -8.11 -11.86 -21.71
#